data_AF-A0A0A2ELF1-F1
#
_entry.id   AF-A0A0A2ELF1-F1
#
_cell.length_a   1.000
_cell.length_b   1.000
_cell.length_c   1.000
_cell.angle_alpha   90.00
_cell.angle_beta   90.00
_cell.angle_gamma   90.00
#
_symmetry.space_group_name_H-M   'P 1'
#
loop_
_entity.id
_entity.type
_entity.pdbx_description
1 polymer ?
#
loop_
_entity_poly.entity_id
_entity_poly.type
_entity_poly.pdbx_seq_one_letter_code
_entity_poly.pdbx_strand_id
1 'polypeptide(L)'
;MKKQKQNKPDVRCATCPRWDRWHIRIPNPEDQQKLIELYRKSGAKTKSDYVRGRLLNQSFKVITEDKSSEPYLRELSSILTKLSIIGVSYNEAVKTLNSYHTVKTAQRMIHQLETCSAAIIRLQVQAIQLTMEFQSRESDILTL
;
A
#
# COMPACT_ATOMS: atom_id res chain seq x y z
N MET A 1 46.99 1.45 25.76
CA MET A 1 46.07 1.12 24.65
C MET A 1 44.73 1.82 24.88
N LYS A 2 44.42 2.87 24.10
CA LYS A 2 43.11 3.55 24.16
C LYS A 2 42.35 3.26 22.87
N LYS A 3 41.16 2.67 22.99
CA LYS A 3 40.25 2.35 21.88
C LYS A 3 39.84 3.65 21.17
N GLN A 4 40.03 3.70 19.86
CA GLN A 4 39.45 4.75 19.01
C GLN A 4 37.92 4.58 19.04
N LYS A 5 37.21 5.63 19.43
CA LYS A 5 35.75 5.71 19.26
C LYS A 5 35.48 5.85 17.77
N GLN A 6 34.78 4.87 17.19
CA GLN A 6 34.16 5.01 15.87
C GLN A 6 33.08 6.09 15.97
N ASN A 7 33.33 7.25 15.36
CA ASN A 7 32.30 8.26 15.17
C ASN A 7 31.34 7.75 14.10
N LYS A 8 30.09 7.46 14.51
CA LYS A 8 28.99 7.27 13.55
C LYS A 8 28.80 8.58 12.77
N PRO A 9 28.70 8.56 11.44
CA PRO A 9 28.35 9.76 10.70
C PRO A 9 26.92 10.17 11.05
N ASP A 10 26.77 11.43 11.45
CA ASP A 10 25.51 12.09 11.69
C ASP A 10 24.72 12.10 10.38
N VAL A 11 23.60 11.36 10.32
CA VAL A 11 22.72 11.28 9.14
C VAL A 11 21.87 12.55 9.10
N ARG A 12 22.53 13.66 8.79
CA ARG A 12 21.89 14.90 8.37
C ARG A 12 22.57 15.30 7.07
N CYS A 13 21.89 15.01 5.96
CA CYS A 13 22.31 15.45 4.63
C CYS A 13 22.46 16.96 4.61
N ALA A 14 23.69 17.44 4.83
CA ALA A 14 24.07 18.82 4.70
C ALA A 14 24.62 19.04 3.29
N THR A 15 23.73 19.46 2.38
CA THR A 15 24.11 20.19 1.16
C THR A 15 22.97 21.15 0.85
N CYS A 16 23.22 22.46 0.99
CA CYS A 16 22.20 23.50 0.95
C CYS A 16 21.40 23.52 -0.37
N PRO A 17 20.05 23.54 -0.37
CA PRO A 17 19.31 23.89 -1.56
C PRO A 17 18.45 25.13 -1.32
N ARG A 18 18.65 26.20 -2.10
CA ARG A 18 17.69 27.30 -2.39
C ARG A 18 18.46 28.46 -3.06
N TRP A 19 18.27 28.71 -4.36
CA TRP A 19 18.74 30.00 -4.90
C TRP A 19 17.89 30.73 -5.94
N ASP A 20 16.75 30.19 -6.40
CA ASP A 20 15.56 31.04 -6.53
C ASP A 20 14.31 30.16 -6.54
N ARG A 21 13.41 30.34 -5.58
CA ARG A 21 12.35 29.38 -5.27
C ARG A 21 11.01 29.91 -5.79
N TRP A 22 10.48 29.21 -6.78
CA TRP A 22 9.29 29.63 -7.49
C TRP A 22 8.03 29.05 -6.83
N HIS A 23 7.07 29.91 -6.52
CA HIS A 23 5.75 29.53 -6.02
C HIS A 23 4.72 29.66 -7.14
N ILE A 24 4.26 28.52 -7.66
CA ILE A 24 3.22 28.49 -8.68
C ILE A 24 1.88 28.23 -7.98
N ARG A 25 0.96 29.19 -8.09
CA ARG A 25 -0.43 29.02 -7.67
C ARG A 25 -1.26 28.60 -8.88
N ILE A 26 -2.08 27.58 -8.70
CA ILE A 26 -3.05 27.12 -9.70
C ILE A 26 -4.41 27.45 -9.12
N PRO A 27 -5.01 28.61 -9.47
CA PRO A 27 -6.24 29.07 -8.84
C PRO A 27 -7.45 28.21 -9.24
N ASN A 28 -7.41 27.61 -10.43
CA ASN A 28 -8.47 26.73 -10.91
C ASN A 28 -8.27 25.30 -10.37
N PRO A 29 -9.22 24.75 -9.60
CA PRO A 29 -9.12 23.38 -9.06
C PRO A 29 -9.05 22.32 -10.16
N GLU A 30 -9.69 22.53 -11.31
CA GLU A 30 -9.65 21.57 -12.43
C GLU A 30 -8.24 21.44 -13.02
N ASP A 31 -7.54 22.56 -13.17
CA ASP A 31 -6.17 22.57 -13.72
C ASP A 31 -5.18 21.98 -12.71
N GLN A 32 -5.44 22.15 -11.42
CA GLN A 32 -4.68 21.47 -10.36
C GLN A 32 -4.87 19.95 -10.45
N GLN A 33 -6.09 19.47 -10.68
CA GLN A 33 -6.37 18.05 -10.87
C GLN A 33 -5.64 17.49 -12.11
N LYS A 34 -5.73 18.19 -13.25
CA LYS A 34 -5.02 17.82 -14.49
C LYS A 34 -3.51 17.72 -14.28
N LEU A 35 -2.90 18.69 -13.57
CA LEU A 35 -1.46 18.65 -13.30
C LEU A 35 -1.06 17.46 -12.41
N ILE A 36 -1.90 17.10 -11.44
CA ILE A 36 -1.68 15.92 -10.59
C ILE A 36 -1.75 14.64 -11.42
N GLU A 37 -2.71 14.52 -12.34
CA GLU A 37 -2.82 13.37 -13.23
C GLU A 37 -1.62 13.25 -14.16
N LEU A 38 -1.19 14.35 -14.76
CA LEU A 38 -0.01 14.36 -15.63
C LEU A 38 1.28 14.04 -14.85
N TYR A 39 1.38 14.51 -13.61
CA TYR A 39 2.47 14.13 -12.70
C TYR A 39 2.51 12.61 -12.48
N ARG A 40 1.38 11.99 -12.11
CA ARG A 40 1.29 10.53 -11.91
C ARG A 40 1.72 9.78 -13.17
N LYS A 41 1.20 10.21 -14.33
CA LYS A 41 1.57 9.63 -15.63
C LYS A 41 3.05 9.81 -16.00
N SER A 42 3.76 10.78 -15.44
CA SER A 42 5.16 11.04 -15.80
C SER A 42 6.17 10.11 -15.12
N GLY A 43 5.77 9.42 -14.05
CA GLY A 43 6.68 8.60 -13.24
C GLY A 43 7.79 9.40 -12.53
N ALA A 44 7.68 10.73 -12.47
CA ALA A 44 8.69 11.57 -11.81
C ALA A 44 8.72 11.31 -10.29
N LYS A 45 9.92 11.39 -9.69
CA LYS A 45 10.11 11.16 -8.24
C LYS A 45 9.41 12.20 -7.37
N THR A 46 9.35 13.45 -7.83
CA THR A 46 8.69 14.55 -7.11
C THR A 46 7.90 15.43 -8.07
N LYS A 47 6.87 16.12 -7.55
CA LYS A 47 6.07 17.10 -8.31
C LYS A 47 6.94 18.21 -8.91
N SER A 48 7.96 18.65 -8.17
CA SER A 48 8.90 19.68 -8.62
C SER A 48 9.76 19.20 -9.79
N ASP A 49 10.20 17.94 -9.78
CA ASP A 49 10.95 17.36 -10.89
C ASP A 49 10.11 17.24 -12.16
N TYR A 50 8.83 16.86 -12.00
CA TYR A 50 7.88 16.85 -13.11
C TYR A 50 7.66 18.23 -13.72
N VAL A 51 7.36 19.24 -12.90
CA VAL A 51 7.14 20.61 -13.38
C VAL A 51 8.41 21.18 -14.02
N ARG A 52 9.59 20.93 -13.44
CA ARG A 52 10.87 21.36 -14.02
C ARG A 52 11.12 20.68 -15.38
N GLY A 53 10.91 19.37 -15.47
CA GLY A 53 11.05 18.63 -16.73
C GLY A 53 10.08 19.13 -17.80
N ARG A 54 8.84 19.48 -17.42
CA ARG A 54 7.84 20.03 -18.33
C ARG A 54 8.19 21.44 -18.80
N LEU A 55 8.65 22.32 -17.91
CA LEU A 55 9.06 23.69 -18.26
C LEU A 55 10.32 23.74 -19.14
N LEU A 56 11.24 22.79 -18.93
CA LEU A 56 12.47 22.67 -19.71
C LEU A 56 12.31 21.78 -20.96
N ASN A 57 11.09 21.42 -21.34
CA ASN A 57 10.77 20.56 -22.49
C ASN A 57 11.59 19.25 -22.55
N GLN A 58 11.84 18.63 -21.40
CA GLN A 58 12.50 17.34 -21.34
C GLN A 58 11.54 16.22 -21.79
N SER A 59 12.06 15.25 -22.54
CA SER A 59 11.30 14.05 -22.90
C SER A 59 11.01 13.22 -21.66
N PHE A 60 9.74 12.89 -21.41
CA PHE A 60 9.35 11.98 -20.33
C PHE A 60 8.61 10.78 -20.89
N LYS A 61 8.80 9.63 -20.23
CA LYS A 61 8.04 8.42 -20.52
C LYS A 61 6.66 8.56 -19.84
N VAL A 62 5.61 8.52 -20.63
CA VAL A 62 4.24 8.43 -20.10
C VAL A 62 4.03 7.00 -19.62
N ILE A 63 3.96 6.81 -18.31
CA ILE A 63 3.45 5.60 -17.68
C ILE A 63 1.93 5.74 -17.66
N THR A 64 1.26 5.04 -18.57
CA THR A 64 -0.18 4.83 -18.47
C THR A 64 -0.44 3.91 -17.29
N GLU A 65 -0.92 4.47 -16.17
CA GLU A 65 -1.52 3.66 -15.11
C GLU A 65 -2.80 3.04 -15.68
N ASP A 66 -2.81 1.71 -15.81
CA ASP A 66 -4.04 1.00 -16.15
C ASP A 66 -4.99 1.06 -14.94
N LYS A 67 -6.02 1.90 -15.06
CA LYS A 67 -7.04 2.09 -14.03
C LYS A 67 -8.00 0.91 -13.96
N SER A 68 -7.97 -0.03 -14.91
CA SER A 68 -8.83 -1.20 -14.94
C SER A 68 -8.68 -2.08 -13.69
N SER A 69 -7.46 -2.15 -13.14
CA SER A 69 -7.12 -3.02 -11.99
C SER A 69 -7.28 -2.33 -10.63
N GLU A 70 -7.49 -1.00 -10.61
CA GLU A 70 -7.67 -0.23 -9.37
C GLU A 70 -8.82 -0.77 -8.48
N PRO A 71 -10.02 -1.08 -8.99
CA PRO A 71 -11.09 -1.65 -8.16
C PRO A 71 -10.73 -3.01 -7.56
N TYR A 72 -10.10 -3.89 -8.35
CA TYR A 72 -9.63 -5.20 -7.89
C TYR A 72 -8.60 -5.05 -6.75
N LEU A 73 -7.59 -4.21 -6.94
CA LEU A 73 -6.54 -3.98 -5.94
C LEU A 73 -7.09 -3.40 -4.63
N ARG A 74 -8.09 -2.51 -4.71
CA ARG A 74 -8.77 -1.96 -3.52
C ARG A 74 -9.51 -3.05 -2.75
N GLU A 75 -10.24 -3.91 -3.46
CA GLU A 75 -11.03 -4.97 -2.82
C GLU A 75 -10.12 -6.05 -2.20
N LEU A 76 -9.07 -6.44 -2.92
CA LEU A 76 -8.03 -7.34 -2.39
C LEU A 76 -7.36 -6.76 -1.15
N SER A 77 -7.01 -5.47 -1.17
CA SER A 77 -6.42 -4.78 0.00
C SER A 77 -7.37 -4.76 1.21
N SER A 78 -8.67 -4.59 0.98
CA SER A 78 -9.70 -4.68 2.03
C SER A 78 -9.73 -6.07 2.66
N ILE A 79 -9.67 -7.13 1.83
CA ILE A 79 -9.62 -8.52 2.30
C ILE A 79 -8.34 -8.77 3.12
N LEU A 80 -7.18 -8.31 2.64
CA LEU A 80 -5.90 -8.46 3.35
C LEU A 80 -5.91 -7.73 4.71
N THR A 81 -6.54 -6.57 4.78
CA THR A 81 -6.70 -5.82 6.04
C THR A 81 -7.54 -6.60 7.04
N LYS A 82 -8.68 -7.16 6.59
CA LYS A 82 -9.54 -8.01 7.44
C LYS A 82 -8.80 -9.26 7.92
N LEU A 83 -8.02 -9.88 7.04
CA LEU A 83 -7.22 -11.06 7.38
C LEU A 83 -6.17 -10.74 8.46
N SER A 84 -5.51 -9.58 8.36
CA SER A 84 -4.54 -9.13 9.35
C SER A 84 -5.17 -8.94 10.74
N ILE A 85 -6.36 -8.34 10.80
CA ILE A 85 -7.11 -8.15 12.06
C ILE A 85 -7.45 -9.52 12.69
N ILE A 86 -7.95 -10.46 11.88
CA ILE A 86 -8.26 -11.82 12.36
C ILE A 86 -6.99 -12.53 12.83
N GLY A 87 -5.86 -12.37 12.12
CA GLY A 87 -4.58 -12.95 12.51
C GLY A 87 -4.09 -12.48 13.88
N VAL A 88 -4.25 -11.19 14.19
CA VAL A 88 -3.93 -10.66 15.53
C VAL A 88 -4.83 -11.29 16.60
N SER A 89 -6.15 -11.32 16.36
CA SER A 89 -7.11 -11.92 17.29
C SER A 89 -6.84 -13.42 17.50
N TYR A 90 -6.44 -14.14 16.46
CA TYR A 90 -6.07 -15.55 16.53
C TYR A 90 -4.83 -15.75 17.42
N ASN A 91 -3.77 -14.98 17.20
CA ASN A 91 -2.54 -15.07 18.00
C ASN A 91 -2.80 -14.76 19.48
N GLU A 92 -3.66 -13.79 19.76
CA GLU A 92 -4.06 -13.45 21.12
C GLU A 92 -4.83 -14.61 21.78
N ALA A 93 -5.78 -15.23 21.09
CA ALA A 93 -6.51 -16.41 21.56
C ALA A 93 -5.57 -17.59 21.84
N VAL A 94 -4.56 -17.84 21.00
CA VAL A 94 -3.57 -18.91 21.22
C VAL A 94 -2.68 -18.64 22.43
N LYS A 95 -2.15 -17.42 22.55
CA LYS A 95 -1.29 -17.03 23.68
C LYS A 95 -2.03 -17.12 25.00
N THR A 96 -3.26 -16.62 25.02
CA THR A 96 -4.12 -16.72 26.20
C THR A 96 -4.40 -18.18 26.53
N LEU A 97 -4.74 -19.03 25.55
CA LEU A 97 -5.00 -20.46 25.78
C LEU A 97 -3.80 -21.17 26.41
N ASN A 98 -2.59 -20.86 25.95
CA ASN A 98 -1.36 -21.42 26.49
C ASN A 98 -1.08 -21.01 27.96
N SER A 99 -1.73 -19.95 28.47
CA SER A 99 -1.51 -19.41 29.81
C SER A 99 -2.53 -19.81 30.88
N TYR A 100 -3.60 -20.55 30.53
CA TYR A 100 -4.72 -20.83 31.46
C TYR A 100 -4.84 -22.29 31.90
N HIS A 101 -5.33 -22.50 33.12
CA HIS A 101 -5.47 -23.82 33.76
C HIS A 101 -6.92 -24.33 33.91
N THR A 102 -7.94 -23.61 33.40
CA THR A 102 -9.35 -24.02 33.57
C THR A 102 -10.00 -24.46 32.26
N VAL A 103 -10.70 -25.60 32.30
CA VAL A 103 -11.28 -26.25 31.11
C VAL A 103 -12.37 -25.40 30.43
N LYS A 104 -13.21 -24.71 31.21
CA LYS A 104 -14.30 -23.87 30.68
C LYS A 104 -13.82 -22.68 29.85
N THR A 105 -12.70 -22.06 30.24
CA THR A 105 -12.14 -20.92 29.51
C THR A 105 -11.43 -21.39 28.25
N ALA A 106 -10.69 -22.50 28.33
CA ALA A 106 -10.09 -23.16 27.18
C ALA A 106 -11.12 -23.53 26.10
N GLN A 107 -12.26 -24.11 26.49
CA GLN A 107 -13.36 -24.43 25.56
C GLN A 107 -13.93 -23.19 24.86
N ARG A 108 -14.14 -22.09 25.59
CA ARG A 108 -14.61 -20.82 25.00
C ARG A 108 -13.62 -20.27 23.97
N MET A 109 -12.32 -20.36 24.24
CA MET A 109 -11.28 -19.90 23.32
C MET A 109 -11.10 -20.81 22.11
N ILE A 110 -11.27 -22.13 22.25
CA ILE A 110 -11.30 -23.06 21.11
C ILE A 110 -12.44 -22.67 20.16
N HIS A 111 -13.64 -22.38 20.67
CA HIS A 111 -14.76 -21.93 19.85
C HIS A 111 -14.47 -20.59 19.13
N GLN A 112 -13.77 -19.65 19.78
CA GLN A 112 -13.33 -18.42 19.12
C GLN A 112 -12.33 -18.70 17.99
N LEU A 113 -11.43 -19.67 18.19
CA LEU A 113 -10.44 -20.11 17.22
C LEU A 113 -11.10 -20.74 15.99
N GLU A 114 -12.11 -21.58 16.19
CA GLU A 114 -12.92 -22.17 15.12
C GLU A 114 -13.65 -21.09 14.33
N THR A 115 -14.22 -20.10 15.02
CA THR A 115 -14.90 -18.96 14.37
C THR A 115 -13.93 -18.14 13.52
N CYS A 116 -12.73 -17.86 14.03
CA CYS A 116 -11.69 -17.16 13.28
C CYS A 116 -11.24 -17.97 12.06
N SER A 117 -11.05 -19.28 12.23
CA SER A 117 -10.65 -20.19 11.15
C SER A 117 -11.69 -20.21 10.02
N ALA A 118 -12.98 -20.30 10.36
CA ALA A 118 -14.06 -20.24 9.37
C ALA A 118 -14.10 -18.89 8.63
N ALA A 119 -13.85 -17.78 9.33
CA ALA A 119 -13.78 -16.46 8.72
C ALA A 119 -12.59 -16.33 7.75
N ILE A 120 -11.43 -16.89 8.09
CA ILE A 120 -10.24 -16.94 7.22
C ILE A 120 -10.56 -17.70 5.93
N ILE A 121 -11.13 -18.90 6.04
CA ILE A 121 -11.49 -19.73 4.87
C ILE A 121 -12.43 -18.96 3.95
N ARG A 122 -13.46 -18.31 4.51
CA ARG A 122 -14.42 -17.52 3.73
C ARG A 122 -13.75 -16.35 2.99
N LEU A 123 -12.85 -15.63 3.65
CA LEU A 123 -12.10 -14.53 3.02
C LEU A 123 -11.15 -15.03 1.93
N GLN A 124 -10.52 -16.19 2.12
CA GLN A 124 -9.68 -16.81 1.09
C GLN A 124 -10.48 -17.18 -0.15
N VAL A 125 -11.67 -17.79 0.02
CA VAL A 125 -12.58 -18.11 -1.09
C VAL A 125 -12.99 -16.83 -1.83
N GLN A 126 -13.33 -15.75 -1.12
CA GLN A 126 -13.65 -14.46 -1.74
C GLN A 126 -12.47 -13.89 -2.54
N ALA A 127 -11.24 -13.97 -2.02
CA ALA A 127 -10.05 -13.51 -2.73
C ALA A 127 -9.77 -14.31 -4.01
N ILE A 128 -9.96 -15.63 -3.95
CA ILE A 128 -9.82 -16.52 -5.13
C ILE A 128 -10.86 -16.14 -6.18
N GLN A 129 -12.12 -15.99 -5.78
CA GLN A 129 -13.20 -15.63 -6.70
C GLN A 129 -12.95 -14.27 -7.37
N LEU A 130 -12.55 -13.26 -6.59
CA LEU A 130 -12.18 -11.94 -7.13
C LEU A 130 -11.02 -12.02 -8.13
N THR A 131 -10.04 -12.88 -7.87
CA THR A 131 -8.88 -13.05 -8.74
C THR A 131 -9.26 -13.75 -10.04
N MET A 132 -10.14 -14.77 -9.97
CA MET A 132 -10.68 -15.44 -11.15
C MET A 132 -11.52 -14.47 -12.02
N GLU A 133 -12.37 -13.65 -11.40
CA GLU A 133 -13.17 -12.65 -12.12
C GLU A 133 -12.30 -11.58 -12.80
N PHE A 134 -11.24 -11.13 -12.13
CA PHE A 134 -10.29 -10.21 -12.72
C PHE A 134 -9.58 -10.83 -13.94
N GLN A 135 -9.07 -12.05 -13.80
CA GLN A 135 -8.40 -12.77 -14.90
C GLN A 135 -9.32 -13.01 -16.10
N SER A 136 -10.58 -13.38 -15.86
CA SER A 136 -11.57 -13.57 -16.93
C SER A 136 -11.83 -12.27 -17.70
N ARG A 137 -11.98 -11.15 -17.00
CA ARG A 137 -12.17 -9.83 -17.64
C ARG A 137 -10.93 -9.41 -18.44
N GLU A 138 -9.73 -9.72 -17.94
CA GLU A 138 -8.48 -9.42 -18.63
C GLU A 138 -8.31 -10.26 -19.91
N SER A 139 -8.69 -11.55 -19.89
CA SER A 139 -8.67 -12.40 -21.09
C SER A 139 -9.70 -11.98 -22.14
N ASP A 140 -10.88 -11.51 -21.72
CA ASP A 140 -11.94 -11.03 -22.62
C ASP A 140 -11.53 -9.72 -23.33
N ILE A 141 -10.74 -8.87 -22.68
CA ILE A 141 -10.19 -7.63 -23.28
C ILE A 141 -9.09 -7.94 -24.31
N LEU A 142 -8.31 -9.02 -24.13
CA LEU A 142 -7.23 -9.41 -25.04
C LEU A 142 -7.71 -10.25 -26.25
N THR A 143 -8.98 -10.66 -26.27
CA THR A 143 -9.58 -11.45 -27.36
C THR A 143 -10.45 -10.63 -28.32
N LEU A 144 -10.58 -9.32 -28.10
CA LEU A 144 -11.19 -8.32 -29.00
C LEU A 144 -10.12 -7.51 -29.73
#